data_AF-A0AAU8L9G7-F1
#
_entry.id   AF-A0AAU8L9G7-F1
#
_cell.length_a   1.000
_cell.length_b   1.000
_cell.length_c   1.000
_cell.angle_alpha   90.00
_cell.angle_beta   90.00
_cell.angle_gamma   90.00
#
_symmetry.space_group_name_H-M   'P 1'
#
loop_
_entity.id
_entity.type
_entity.pdbx_description
1 polymer ?
#
loop_
_entity_poly.entity_id
_entity_poly.type
_entity_poly.pdbx_seq_one_letter_code
_entity_poly.pdbx_strand_id
1 'polypeptide(L)'
;MDEAIAILKEVRQKVAYPFIDTKILTSWNALMVTALFEAGKSEKAKDVLDTLLKTLHVNGVLYHQIVLGGSLKVEALLEDYAFVIEALLRGYAHTKEANYLELAKKLSHEAEHKFYINETWYLSDKAFRAKAVLEDNSYKSPLSTMIKNLFELAKIEDDTALFIRAKDMLESFGAGIQKYAHAYPEAARAITLYM
;
A
#
# COMPACT_ATOMS: atom_id res chain seq x y z
N MET A 1 35.62 3.14 22.81
CA MET A 1 34.42 3.39 21.96
C MET A 1 33.15 3.31 22.79
N ASP A 2 32.97 2.26 23.59
CA ASP A 2 31.79 2.11 24.47
C ASP A 2 31.66 3.21 25.53
N GLU A 3 32.77 3.69 26.08
CA GLU A 3 32.81 4.78 27.05
C GLU A 3 32.30 6.10 26.45
N ALA A 4 32.65 6.40 25.20
CA ALA A 4 32.13 7.55 24.48
C ALA A 4 30.61 7.43 24.20
N ILE A 5 30.13 6.22 23.86
CA ILE A 5 28.69 5.96 23.68
C ILE A 5 27.93 6.18 24.99
N ALA A 6 28.50 5.75 26.13
CA ALA A 6 27.89 5.94 27.44
C ALA A 6 27.77 7.43 27.81
N ILE A 7 28.85 8.20 27.67
CA ILE A 7 28.86 9.65 27.92
C ILE A 7 27.84 10.37 27.03
N LEU A 8 27.79 10.04 25.73
CA LEU A 8 26.84 10.64 24.80
C LEU A 8 25.38 10.29 25.14
N LYS A 9 25.09 9.08 25.64
CA LYS A 9 23.76 8.70 26.13
C LYS A 9 23.35 9.52 27.36
N GLU A 10 24.25 9.71 28.32
CA GLU A 10 23.96 10.53 29.51
C GLU A 10 23.69 11.99 29.15
N VAL A 11 24.45 12.56 28.21
CA VAL A 11 24.20 13.92 27.71
C VAL A 11 22.86 13.99 26.98
N ARG A 12 22.53 13.01 26.14
CA ARG A 12 21.26 12.96 25.41
C ARG A 12 20.03 12.85 26.31
N GLN A 13 20.13 12.15 27.44
CA GLN A 13 19.03 12.03 28.41
C GLN A 13 18.65 13.36 29.07
N LYS A 14 19.57 14.34 29.10
CA LYS A 14 19.32 15.69 29.64
C LYS A 14 18.56 16.59 28.65
N VAL A 15 18.41 16.17 27.39
CA VAL A 15 17.67 16.89 26.36
C VAL A 15 16.24 16.38 26.34
N ALA A 16 15.26 17.30 26.45
CA ALA A 16 13.86 16.95 26.29
C ALA A 16 13.67 16.29 24.91
N TYR A 17 13.08 15.09 24.90
CA TYR A 17 12.87 14.36 23.66
C TYR A 17 11.93 15.16 22.76
N PRO A 18 12.16 15.23 21.44
CA PRO A 18 11.17 15.79 20.54
C PRO A 18 9.85 15.01 20.65
N PHE A 19 8.75 15.67 20.29
CA PHE A 19 7.45 15.01 20.19
C PHE A 19 7.58 13.72 19.34
N ILE A 20 7.13 12.61 19.89
CA ILE A 20 7.09 11.32 19.19
C ILE A 20 5.68 11.17 18.65
N ASP A 21 5.53 11.16 17.33
CA ASP A 21 4.26 10.75 16.73
C ASP A 21 4.06 9.25 16.99
N THR A 22 2.98 8.92 17.67
CA THR A 22 2.62 7.54 18.06
C THR A 22 1.52 6.96 17.17
N LYS A 23 1.25 7.59 16.03
CA LYS A 23 0.33 7.06 15.02
C LYS A 23 0.92 5.84 14.33
N ILE A 24 0.05 4.87 14.12
CA ILE A 24 0.28 3.73 13.24
C ILE A 24 -0.55 4.02 11.99
N LEU A 25 0.12 4.27 10.87
CA LEU A 25 -0.49 4.57 9.56
C LEU A 25 -0.54 3.30 8.71
N THR A 26 -1.69 3.01 8.10
CA THR A 26 -1.88 1.80 7.29
C THR A 26 -0.97 1.79 6.07
N SER A 27 -1.02 2.84 5.24
CA SER A 27 -0.22 2.94 4.02
C SER A 27 1.30 2.80 4.27
N TRP A 28 1.84 3.49 5.27
CA TRP A 28 3.28 3.47 5.54
C TRP A 28 3.77 2.14 6.09
N ASN A 29 2.98 1.49 6.95
CA ASN A 29 3.33 0.16 7.44
C ASN A 29 3.23 -0.88 6.32
N ALA A 30 2.26 -0.76 5.42
CA ALA A 30 2.15 -1.66 4.27
C ALA A 30 3.31 -1.51 3.27
N LEU A 31 3.79 -0.27 3.04
CA LEU A 31 5.04 -0.03 2.29
C LEU A 31 6.24 -0.70 2.95
N MET A 32 6.36 -0.57 4.27
CA MET A 32 7.43 -1.22 5.04
C MET A 32 7.36 -2.75 4.93
N VAL A 33 6.17 -3.35 5.05
CA VAL A 33 5.97 -4.79 4.88
C VAL A 33 6.40 -5.25 3.50
N THR A 34 5.98 -4.54 2.44
CA THR A 34 6.37 -4.81 1.06
C THR A 34 7.89 -4.82 0.92
N ALA A 35 8.57 -3.79 1.44
CA ALA A 35 10.03 -3.70 1.40
C ALA A 35 10.72 -4.81 2.20
N LEU A 36 10.15 -5.25 3.34
CA LEU A 36 10.69 -6.36 4.12
C LEU A 36 10.60 -7.69 3.37
N PHE A 37 9.50 -7.95 2.65
CA PHE A 37 9.39 -9.11 1.78
C PHE A 37 10.44 -9.07 0.66
N GLU A 38 10.56 -7.94 -0.04
CA GLU A 38 11.56 -7.76 -1.11
C GLU A 38 13.01 -7.89 -0.60
N ALA A 39 13.28 -7.48 0.64
CA ALA A 39 14.58 -7.65 1.29
C ALA A 39 14.87 -9.07 1.82
N GLY A 40 13.98 -10.04 1.56
CA GLY A 40 14.12 -11.43 2.02
C GLY A 40 13.94 -11.59 3.53
N LYS A 41 13.28 -10.64 4.20
CA LYS A 41 12.96 -10.69 5.64
C LYS A 41 11.55 -11.20 5.87
N SER A 42 11.19 -12.31 5.22
CA SER A 42 9.81 -12.81 5.12
C SER A 42 9.15 -13.07 6.48
N GLU A 43 9.84 -13.67 7.45
CA GLU A 43 9.28 -13.89 8.80
C GLU A 43 8.90 -12.57 9.49
N LYS A 44 9.81 -11.59 9.48
CA LYS A 44 9.55 -10.26 10.06
C LYS A 44 8.45 -9.53 9.29
N ALA A 45 8.43 -9.62 7.95
CA ALA A 45 7.41 -9.01 7.12
C ALA A 45 6.03 -9.56 7.46
N LYS A 46 5.93 -10.87 7.65
CA LYS A 46 4.72 -11.58 8.07
C LYS A 46 4.22 -11.10 9.42
N ASP A 47 5.08 -11.09 10.44
CA ASP A 47 4.71 -10.65 11.79
C ASP A 47 4.16 -9.22 11.81
N VAL A 48 4.81 -8.33 11.04
CA VAL A 48 4.38 -6.94 10.91
C VAL A 48 3.05 -6.85 10.15
N LEU A 49 2.87 -7.59 9.06
CA LEU A 49 1.63 -7.61 8.27
C LEU A 49 0.45 -8.09 9.10
N ASP A 50 0.61 -9.20 9.82
CA ASP A 50 -0.44 -9.76 10.66
C ASP A 50 -0.80 -8.81 11.80
N THR A 51 0.20 -8.15 12.40
CA THR A 51 -0.01 -7.12 13.43
C THR A 51 -0.75 -5.92 12.86
N LEU A 52 -0.37 -5.47 11.65
CA LEU A 52 -1.02 -4.35 10.97
C LEU A 52 -2.50 -4.64 10.73
N LEU A 53 -2.80 -5.81 10.14
CA LEU A 53 -4.17 -6.24 9.84
C LEU A 53 -4.99 -6.41 11.12
N LYS A 54 -4.44 -7.04 12.16
CA LYS A 54 -5.12 -7.15 13.46
C LYS A 54 -5.46 -5.80 14.09
N THR A 55 -4.65 -4.78 13.83
CA THR A 55 -4.79 -3.45 14.43
C THR A 55 -5.72 -2.54 13.62
N LEU A 56 -5.63 -2.58 12.29
CA LEU A 56 -6.25 -1.59 11.39
C LEU A 56 -7.29 -2.19 10.44
N HIS A 57 -7.44 -3.51 10.36
CA HIS A 57 -8.54 -4.18 9.65
C HIS A 57 -9.46 -4.86 10.68
N VAL A 58 -10.40 -4.09 11.22
CA VAL A 58 -11.25 -4.49 12.36
C VAL A 58 -12.70 -4.56 11.91
N ASN A 59 -13.38 -5.66 12.24
CA ASN A 59 -14.79 -5.91 11.86
C ASN A 59 -15.08 -5.74 10.36
N GLY A 60 -14.12 -6.11 9.51
CA GLY A 60 -14.23 -6.01 8.06
C GLY A 60 -14.07 -4.59 7.51
N VAL A 61 -13.62 -3.63 8.32
CA VAL A 61 -13.33 -2.26 7.90
C VAL A 61 -11.83 -2.02 8.01
N LEU A 62 -11.21 -1.58 6.92
CA LEU A 62 -9.83 -1.07 6.93
C LEU A 62 -9.83 0.40 7.34
N TYR A 63 -8.98 0.75 8.30
CA TYR A 63 -8.81 2.10 8.81
C TYR A 63 -7.51 2.72 8.30
N HIS A 64 -7.49 4.04 8.16
CA HIS A 64 -6.32 4.80 7.71
C HIS A 64 -5.21 4.82 8.77
N GLN A 65 -5.61 4.96 10.05
CA GLN A 65 -4.67 5.10 11.15
C GLN A 65 -5.29 4.82 12.53
N ILE A 66 -4.41 4.64 13.51
CA ILE A 66 -4.74 4.73 14.94
C ILE A 66 -3.61 5.47 15.68
N VAL A 67 -3.94 6.27 16.69
CA VAL A 67 -2.96 6.78 17.67
C VAL A 67 -2.85 5.74 18.79
N LEU A 68 -1.64 5.40 19.24
CA LEU A 68 -1.46 4.40 20.31
C LEU A 68 -2.32 4.74 21.56
N GLY A 69 -3.16 3.79 21.98
CA GLY A 69 -4.14 3.98 23.07
C GLY A 69 -5.41 4.77 22.70
N GLY A 70 -5.52 5.21 21.45
CA GLY A 70 -6.68 5.91 20.89
C GLY A 70 -7.70 4.96 20.27
N SER A 71 -8.61 5.54 19.46
CA SER A 71 -9.67 4.81 18.75
C SER A 71 -9.56 4.95 17.24
N LEU A 72 -10.08 3.95 16.52
CA LEU A 72 -10.21 3.92 15.07
C LEU A 72 -11.32 4.90 14.64
N LYS A 73 -10.94 5.96 13.90
CA LYS A 73 -11.86 7.06 13.55
C LYS A 73 -11.99 7.32 12.06
N VAL A 74 -10.96 6.99 11.28
CA VAL A 74 -10.86 7.36 9.86
C VAL A 74 -10.72 6.08 9.06
N GLU A 75 -11.72 5.77 8.25
CA GLU A 75 -11.64 4.67 7.27
C GLU A 75 -10.53 4.92 6.25
N ALA A 76 -10.00 3.81 5.74
CA ALA A 76 -8.93 3.79 4.76
C ALA A 76 -9.30 4.51 3.46
N LEU A 77 -8.28 5.14 2.87
CA LEU A 77 -8.30 5.79 1.56
C LEU A 77 -7.79 4.83 0.48
N LEU A 78 -7.90 5.21 -0.79
CA LEU A 78 -7.38 4.39 -1.91
C LEU A 78 -5.92 3.96 -1.70
N GLU A 79 -5.09 4.86 -1.15
CA GLU A 79 -3.68 4.61 -0.81
C GLU A 79 -3.51 3.44 0.16
N ASP A 80 -4.29 3.41 1.23
CA ASP A 80 -4.20 2.37 2.24
C ASP A 80 -4.56 1.01 1.63
N TYR A 81 -5.62 0.95 0.83
CA TYR A 81 -6.00 -0.28 0.12
C TYR A 81 -4.91 -0.70 -0.84
N ALA A 82 -4.43 0.20 -1.71
CA ALA A 82 -3.43 -0.12 -2.72
C ALA A 82 -2.16 -0.73 -2.09
N PHE A 83 -1.66 -0.14 -1.00
CA PHE A 83 -0.41 -0.63 -0.40
C PHE A 83 -0.63 -1.89 0.45
N VAL A 84 -1.77 -2.03 1.13
CA VAL A 84 -2.09 -3.27 1.87
C VAL A 84 -2.30 -4.45 0.93
N ILE A 85 -3.01 -4.26 -0.17
CA ILE A 85 -3.23 -5.32 -1.18
C ILE A 85 -1.88 -5.79 -1.74
N GLU A 86 -0.98 -4.87 -2.07
CA GLU A 86 0.35 -5.25 -2.55
C GLU A 86 1.16 -6.01 -1.49
N ALA A 87 1.12 -5.56 -0.22
CA ALA A 87 1.78 -6.25 0.88
C ALA A 87 1.24 -7.67 1.07
N LEU A 88 -0.08 -7.86 0.93
CA LEU A 88 -0.75 -9.16 0.94
C LEU A 88 -0.31 -10.04 -0.23
N LEU A 89 -0.26 -9.50 -1.45
CA LEU A 89 0.21 -10.23 -2.64
C LEU A 89 1.68 -10.66 -2.50
N ARG A 90 2.54 -9.80 -1.95
CA ARG A 90 3.93 -10.16 -1.61
C ARG A 90 3.99 -11.21 -0.52
N GLY A 91 3.13 -11.11 0.51
CA GLY A 91 2.98 -12.14 1.54
C GLY A 91 2.65 -13.48 0.91
N TYR A 92 1.58 -13.56 0.11
CA TYR A 92 1.20 -14.76 -0.62
C TYR A 92 2.34 -15.28 -1.50
N ALA A 93 3.03 -14.42 -2.24
CA ALA A 93 4.12 -14.83 -3.12
C ALA A 93 5.26 -15.54 -2.37
N HIS A 94 5.61 -15.06 -1.16
CA HIS A 94 6.71 -15.59 -0.36
C HIS A 94 6.31 -16.74 0.57
N THR A 95 5.09 -16.74 1.10
CA THR A 95 4.66 -17.74 2.10
C THR A 95 3.74 -18.82 1.53
N LYS A 96 3.10 -18.56 0.38
CA LYS A 96 2.02 -19.36 -0.20
C LYS A 96 0.80 -19.53 0.72
N GLU A 97 0.64 -18.68 1.72
CA GLU A 97 -0.52 -18.71 2.61
C GLU A 97 -1.74 -18.10 1.92
N ALA A 98 -2.76 -18.93 1.67
CA ALA A 98 -3.93 -18.56 0.86
C ALA A 98 -4.78 -17.43 1.47
N ASN A 99 -4.77 -17.28 2.80
CA ASN A 99 -5.45 -16.19 3.49
C ASN A 99 -5.02 -14.80 3.00
N TYR A 100 -3.76 -14.62 2.63
CA TYR A 100 -3.28 -13.35 2.10
C TYR A 100 -3.86 -13.05 0.72
N LEU A 101 -3.92 -14.05 -0.16
CA LEU A 101 -4.52 -13.91 -1.49
C LEU A 101 -6.03 -13.63 -1.37
N GLU A 102 -6.74 -14.39 -0.54
CA GLU A 102 -8.18 -14.22 -0.35
C GLU A 102 -8.52 -12.83 0.22
N LEU A 103 -7.71 -12.33 1.16
CA LEU A 103 -7.90 -10.98 1.68
C LEU A 103 -7.53 -9.91 0.64
N ALA A 104 -6.48 -10.12 -0.16
CA ALA A 104 -6.13 -9.21 -1.25
C ALA A 104 -7.28 -9.06 -2.24
N LYS A 105 -7.88 -10.19 -2.67
CA LYS A 105 -9.06 -10.21 -3.55
C LYS A 105 -10.23 -9.44 -2.95
N LYS A 106 -10.56 -9.73 -1.68
CA LYS A 106 -11.64 -9.04 -0.97
C LYS A 106 -11.42 -7.53 -0.92
N LEU A 107 -10.23 -7.09 -0.50
CA LEU A 107 -9.91 -5.67 -0.39
C LEU A 107 -9.85 -4.98 -1.76
N SER A 108 -9.42 -5.68 -2.82
CA SER A 108 -9.47 -5.15 -4.20
C SER A 108 -10.91 -4.86 -4.64
N HIS A 109 -11.84 -5.79 -4.40
CA HIS A 109 -13.25 -5.57 -4.72
C HIS A 109 -13.86 -4.42 -3.89
N GLU A 110 -13.53 -4.34 -2.61
CA GLU A 110 -13.97 -3.22 -1.76
C GLU A 110 -13.41 -1.87 -2.25
N ALA A 111 -12.13 -1.84 -2.65
CA ALA A 111 -11.49 -0.64 -3.18
C ALA A 111 -12.11 -0.19 -4.51
N GLU A 112 -12.34 -1.12 -5.45
CA GLU A 112 -13.05 -0.81 -6.70
C GLU A 112 -14.44 -0.24 -6.41
N HIS A 113 -15.22 -0.87 -5.53
CA HIS A 113 -16.56 -0.40 -5.19
C HIS A 113 -16.56 0.99 -4.52
N LYS A 114 -15.59 1.28 -3.66
CA LYS A 114 -15.50 2.57 -2.95
C LYS A 114 -14.95 3.70 -3.81
N PHE A 115 -13.94 3.42 -4.62
CA PHE A 115 -13.08 4.45 -5.21
C PHE A 115 -13.12 4.53 -6.73
N TYR A 116 -13.65 3.52 -7.43
CA TYR A 116 -13.77 3.52 -8.89
C TYR A 116 -15.20 3.85 -9.32
N ILE A 117 -15.42 5.10 -9.73
CA ILE A 117 -16.75 5.63 -10.04
C ILE A 117 -16.72 6.24 -11.44
N ASN A 118 -17.64 5.81 -12.32
CA ASN A 118 -17.75 6.30 -13.70
C ASN A 118 -16.39 6.32 -14.41
N GLU A 119 -15.71 5.17 -14.39
CA GLU A 119 -14.40 4.95 -15.03
C GLU A 119 -13.24 5.81 -14.46
N THR A 120 -13.45 6.47 -13.31
CA THR A 120 -12.44 7.30 -12.66
C THR A 120 -12.14 6.81 -11.24
N TRP A 121 -10.85 6.68 -10.92
CA TRP A 121 -10.39 6.41 -9.57
C TRP A 121 -10.29 7.70 -8.74
N TYR A 122 -10.73 7.64 -7.48
CA TYR A 122 -10.71 8.73 -6.52
C TYR A 122 -9.94 8.34 -5.25
N LEU A 123 -9.29 9.32 -4.61
CA LEU A 123 -8.51 9.08 -3.39
C LEU A 123 -9.40 8.79 -2.16
N SER A 124 -10.63 9.30 -2.16
CA SER A 124 -11.61 9.08 -1.08
C SER A 124 -13.03 8.92 -1.65
N ASP A 125 -13.89 8.24 -0.90
CA ASP A 125 -15.30 8.01 -1.22
C ASP A 125 -16.24 9.09 -0.63
N LYS A 126 -15.69 9.99 0.22
CA LYS A 126 -16.40 11.07 0.93
C LYS A 126 -16.62 12.31 0.05
N ALA A 127 -17.28 13.32 0.61
CA ALA A 127 -17.77 14.51 -0.09
C ALA A 127 -16.72 15.27 -0.93
N PHE A 128 -15.42 15.16 -0.62
CA PHE A 128 -14.34 15.73 -1.41
C PHE A 128 -13.56 14.62 -2.13
N ARG A 129 -13.98 14.31 -3.36
CA ARG A 129 -13.37 13.27 -4.19
C ARG A 129 -12.30 13.85 -5.11
N ALA A 130 -11.06 13.87 -4.63
CA ALA A 130 -9.91 14.17 -5.49
C ALA A 130 -9.63 12.97 -6.41
N LYS A 131 -9.41 13.23 -7.70
CA LYS A 131 -9.03 12.19 -8.66
C LYS A 131 -7.66 11.63 -8.29
N ALA A 132 -7.52 10.31 -8.36
CA ALA A 132 -6.23 9.66 -8.22
C ALA A 132 -5.40 9.87 -9.50
N VAL A 133 -4.08 9.93 -9.36
CA VAL A 133 -3.14 10.17 -10.45
C VAL A 133 -2.08 9.07 -10.49
N LEU A 134 -1.55 8.77 -11.67
CA LEU A 134 -0.45 7.79 -11.82
C LEU A 134 0.93 8.35 -11.43
N GLU A 135 1.07 9.67 -11.32
CA GLU A 135 2.35 10.31 -11.00
C GLU A 135 2.82 9.89 -9.62
N ASP A 136 4.07 9.42 -9.56
CA ASP A 136 4.76 9.22 -8.31
C ASP A 136 5.18 10.59 -7.76
N ASN A 137 5.23 10.70 -6.43
CA ASN A 137 5.67 11.91 -5.75
C ASN A 137 6.76 11.54 -4.74
N SER A 138 6.67 11.99 -3.49
CA SER A 138 7.57 11.55 -2.40
C SER A 138 7.60 10.02 -2.20
N TYR A 139 6.59 9.31 -2.69
CA TYR A 139 6.47 7.85 -2.72
C TYR A 139 5.68 7.43 -3.97
N LYS A 140 5.59 6.12 -4.21
CA LYS A 140 4.91 5.56 -5.38
C LYS A 140 3.42 5.89 -5.43
N SER A 141 2.87 6.05 -6.62
CA SER A 141 1.46 6.37 -6.81
C SER A 141 0.53 5.27 -6.24
N PRO A 142 -0.49 5.65 -5.44
CA PRO A 142 -1.57 4.76 -5.05
C PRO A 142 -2.30 4.12 -6.24
N LEU A 143 -2.58 4.90 -7.28
CA LEU A 143 -3.31 4.42 -8.46
C LEU A 143 -2.46 3.46 -9.28
N SER A 144 -1.20 3.80 -9.54
CA SER A 144 -0.27 2.92 -10.26
C SER A 144 -0.12 1.59 -9.51
N THR A 145 -0.02 1.64 -8.18
CA THR A 145 0.06 0.44 -7.35
C THR A 145 -1.23 -0.37 -7.39
N MET A 146 -2.40 0.28 -7.33
CA MET A 146 -3.69 -0.41 -7.42
C MET A 146 -3.85 -1.13 -8.76
N ILE A 147 -3.57 -0.46 -9.88
CA ILE A 147 -3.64 -1.07 -11.22
C ILE A 147 -2.68 -2.27 -11.31
N LYS A 148 -1.45 -2.13 -10.80
CA LYS A 148 -0.49 -3.24 -10.73
C LYS A 148 -1.04 -4.42 -9.92
N ASN A 149 -1.67 -4.17 -8.79
CA ASN A 149 -2.26 -5.22 -7.96
C ASN A 149 -3.40 -5.96 -8.68
N LEU A 150 -4.26 -5.22 -9.39
CA LEU A 150 -5.34 -5.83 -10.19
C LEU A 150 -4.78 -6.72 -11.29
N PHE A 151 -3.67 -6.32 -11.92
CA PHE A 151 -2.96 -7.17 -12.88
C PHE A 151 -2.37 -8.43 -12.25
N GLU A 152 -1.69 -8.29 -11.10
CA GLU A 152 -1.13 -9.44 -10.39
C GLU A 152 -2.23 -10.43 -9.99
N LEU A 153 -3.37 -9.94 -9.49
CA LEU A 153 -4.55 -10.76 -9.17
C LEU A 153 -5.13 -11.43 -10.41
N ALA A 154 -5.32 -10.69 -11.51
CA ALA A 154 -5.84 -11.24 -12.76
C ALA A 154 -5.00 -12.42 -13.26
N LYS A 155 -3.68 -12.31 -13.14
CA LYS A 155 -2.76 -13.39 -13.52
C LYS A 155 -2.81 -14.59 -12.59
N ILE A 156 -2.90 -14.37 -11.28
CA ILE A 156 -2.96 -15.45 -10.29
C ILE A 156 -4.26 -16.25 -10.46
N GLU A 157 -5.37 -15.56 -10.75
CA GLU A 157 -6.71 -16.14 -10.85
C GLU A 157 -7.08 -16.57 -12.29
N ASP A 158 -6.21 -16.34 -13.28
CA ASP A 158 -6.50 -16.53 -14.71
C ASP A 158 -7.75 -15.76 -15.20
N ASP A 159 -8.01 -14.58 -14.61
CA ASP A 159 -9.14 -13.71 -14.96
C ASP A 159 -8.79 -12.79 -16.14
N THR A 160 -9.12 -13.26 -17.34
CA THR A 160 -8.90 -12.51 -18.59
C THR A 160 -9.65 -11.18 -18.62
N ALA A 161 -10.84 -11.10 -18.02
CA ALA A 161 -11.64 -9.88 -18.05
C ALA A 161 -11.04 -8.80 -17.15
N LEU A 162 -10.56 -9.18 -15.95
CA LEU A 162 -9.83 -8.28 -15.07
C LEU A 162 -8.51 -7.85 -15.69
N PHE A 163 -7.80 -8.76 -16.36
CA PHE A 163 -6.55 -8.45 -17.06
C PHE A 163 -6.73 -7.37 -18.13
N ILE A 164 -7.73 -7.52 -19.01
CA ILE A 164 -8.03 -6.54 -20.05
C ILE A 164 -8.39 -5.19 -19.42
N ARG A 165 -9.22 -5.19 -18.38
CA ARG A 165 -9.62 -3.94 -17.70
C ARG A 165 -8.43 -3.21 -17.08
N ALA A 166 -7.56 -3.93 -16.37
CA ALA A 166 -6.37 -3.34 -15.77
C ALA A 166 -5.42 -2.77 -16.84
N LYS A 167 -5.35 -3.42 -18.01
CA LYS A 167 -4.61 -2.93 -19.17
C LYS A 167 -5.20 -1.66 -19.74
N ASP A 168 -6.50 -1.62 -20.00
CA ASP A 168 -7.16 -0.44 -20.53
C ASP A 168 -7.00 0.76 -19.57
N MET A 169 -7.09 0.51 -18.25
CA MET A 169 -6.83 1.53 -17.21
C MET A 169 -5.41 2.10 -17.27
N LEU A 170 -4.39 1.31 -17.63
CA LEU A 170 -3.02 1.80 -17.73
C LEU A 170 -2.78 2.50 -19.07
N GLU A 171 -3.30 1.94 -20.16
CA GLU A 171 -3.18 2.48 -21.51
C GLU A 171 -3.87 3.84 -21.67
N SER A 172 -4.94 4.12 -20.91
CA SER A 172 -5.57 5.44 -20.88
C SER A 172 -4.62 6.57 -20.44
N PHE A 173 -3.51 6.25 -19.78
CA PHE A 173 -2.47 7.20 -19.39
C PHE A 173 -1.18 7.07 -20.21
N GLY A 174 -1.15 6.20 -21.23
CA GLY A 174 0.06 5.87 -21.99
C GLY A 174 0.78 7.07 -22.60
N ALA A 175 0.04 8.08 -23.08
CA ALA A 175 0.63 9.30 -23.62
C ALA A 175 1.40 10.12 -22.56
N GLY A 176 0.91 10.15 -21.32
CA GLY A 176 1.58 10.80 -20.19
C GLY A 176 2.85 10.07 -19.78
N ILE A 177 2.75 8.74 -19.66
CA ILE A 177 3.88 7.86 -19.31
C ILE A 177 5.01 7.96 -20.36
N GLN A 178 4.68 7.90 -21.65
CA GLN A 178 5.68 8.02 -22.72
C GLN A 178 6.38 9.38 -22.72
N LYS A 179 5.63 10.45 -22.46
CA LYS A 179 6.17 11.82 -22.51
C LYS A 179 7.02 12.16 -21.27
N TYR A 180 6.65 11.66 -20.10
CA TYR A 180 7.30 12.00 -18.82
C TYR A 180 7.61 10.76 -17.98
N ALA A 181 8.24 9.73 -18.56
CA ALA A 181 8.48 8.44 -17.88
C ALA A 181 9.11 8.54 -16.48
N HIS A 182 9.95 9.55 -16.23
CA HIS A 182 10.56 9.81 -14.92
C HIS A 182 9.56 10.17 -13.81
N ALA A 183 8.36 10.64 -14.16
CA ALA A 183 7.28 10.95 -13.22
C ALA A 183 6.38 9.74 -12.92
N TYR A 184 6.53 8.64 -13.67
CA TYR A 184 5.72 7.43 -13.54
C TYR A 184 6.51 6.12 -13.30
N PRO A 185 7.54 6.07 -12.42
CA PRO A 185 8.30 4.83 -12.17
C PRO A 185 7.43 3.62 -11.82
N GLU A 186 6.45 3.75 -10.92
CA GLU A 186 5.61 2.62 -10.53
C GLU A 186 4.69 2.15 -11.66
N ALA A 187 4.14 3.07 -12.46
CA ALA A 187 3.36 2.71 -13.64
C ALA A 187 4.22 1.95 -14.67
N ALA A 188 5.48 2.36 -14.86
CA ALA A 188 6.41 1.65 -15.74
C ALA A 188 6.68 0.21 -15.26
N ARG A 189 6.77 -0.02 -13.94
CA ARG A 189 6.85 -1.39 -13.38
C ARG A 189 5.59 -2.20 -13.69
N ALA A 190 4.41 -1.59 -13.62
CA ALA A 190 3.17 -2.27 -14.01
C ALA A 190 3.19 -2.69 -15.48
N ILE A 191 3.76 -1.86 -16.38
CA ILE A 191 3.91 -2.19 -17.81
C ILE A 191 4.70 -3.49 -18.01
N THR A 192 5.82 -3.64 -17.28
CA THR A 192 6.66 -4.84 -17.41
C THR A 192 5.97 -6.14 -17.02
N LEU A 193 4.84 -6.07 -16.31
CA LEU A 193 4.10 -7.27 -15.95
C LEU A 193 3.30 -7.83 -17.13
N TYR A 194 2.96 -7.10 -18.19
CA TYR A 194 2.13 -7.66 -19.28
C TYR A 194 2.77 -7.62 -20.67
N MET A 195 3.96 -7.05 -20.80
CA MET A 195 4.83 -7.31 -21.96
C MET A 195 5.38 -8.73 -21.94
#